data_AF-A0A9E4JPC5-F1
#
_entry.id   AF-A0A9E4JPC5-F1
#
_cell.length_a   1.000
_cell.length_b   1.000
_cell.length_c   1.000
_cell.angle_alpha   90.00
_cell.angle_beta   90.00
_cell.angle_gamma   90.00
#
_symmetry.space_group_name_H-M   'P 1'
#
loop_
_entity.id
_entity.type
_entity.pdbx_description
1 polymer ?
#
loop_
_entity_poly.entity_id
_entity_poly.type
_entity_poly.pdbx_seq_one_letter_code
_entity_poly.pdbx_strand_id
1 'polypeptide(L)'
;MKILNVFEFSPSRTGGLRRSPWLKSLMLALITACLAIAIPATASFQVQVTPSSPQLGDTLSVTLNGAANSGSSNPSVVLNGKTYPMFPLSGNRYRALIPTTPLDQAGTRQLQISDGTQQQSITVQVRDRSFPTQSIWLSEEQNSIEGTDFEFDRVDAFKALVTPEKYWNGPFLRPSEGEVSTIYGIRRYYNGEFAEDYYHRGVDYAAGTGSPVVAPAGGRVALVGLESQGFELHGNTVGIDHGQGVTSIFIHLSRIDVKEGDMVKAGQVIGGVGSTGISTGPHLHWGLYVHAQAVDPVPWRSVGVE
;
A
#
# COMPACT_ATOMS: atom_id res chain seq x y z
N MET A 1 -43.38 94.07 -9.79
CA MET A 1 -44.47 95.01 -9.49
C MET A 1 -44.94 94.68 -8.08
N LYS A 2 -44.39 95.35 -7.07
CA LYS A 2 -45.03 96.46 -6.35
C LYS A 2 -46.47 96.11 -5.92
N ILE A 3 -46.67 96.15 -4.59
CA ILE A 3 -47.72 96.90 -3.88
C ILE A 3 -49.09 96.19 -3.73
N LEU A 4 -49.83 96.22 -2.60
CA LEU A 4 -49.70 96.72 -1.21
C LEU A 4 -50.84 96.09 -0.37
N ASN A 5 -50.62 96.03 0.95
CA ASN A 5 -51.56 96.28 2.07
C ASN A 5 -52.78 95.34 2.24
N VAL A 6 -53.16 94.97 3.46
CA VAL A 6 -53.74 95.87 4.48
C VAL A 6 -53.62 95.27 5.90
N PHE A 7 -53.08 96.10 6.81
CA PHE A 7 -53.42 96.40 8.23
C PHE A 7 -53.73 95.26 9.24
N GLU A 8 -52.93 95.09 10.31
CA GLU A 8 -52.95 95.76 11.65
C GLU A 8 -54.00 95.14 12.61
N PHE A 9 -53.86 94.90 13.93
CA PHE A 9 -52.91 95.19 15.03
C PHE A 9 -53.26 94.17 16.17
N SER A 10 -52.32 93.45 16.81
CA SER A 10 -51.59 93.76 18.08
C SER A 10 -52.41 93.62 19.38
N PRO A 11 -51.83 93.44 20.60
CA PRO A 11 -50.73 92.57 21.10
C PRO A 11 -51.24 91.72 22.33
N SER A 12 -50.52 90.82 23.02
CA SER A 12 -49.23 90.93 23.70
C SER A 12 -48.90 89.62 24.46
N ARG A 13 -47.62 89.19 24.36
CA ARG A 13 -46.65 88.73 25.39
C ARG A 13 -47.15 87.90 26.61
N THR A 14 -46.55 86.78 27.00
CA THR A 14 -45.13 86.50 27.30
C THR A 14 -44.90 84.96 27.35
N GLY A 15 -43.86 84.42 26.69
CA GLY A 15 -42.68 83.76 27.32
C GLY A 15 -42.95 82.31 27.81
N GLY A 16 -42.65 81.24 27.07
CA GLY A 16 -41.32 80.61 26.90
C GLY A 16 -41.04 79.63 28.07
N LEU A 17 -40.83 78.32 27.96
CA LEU A 17 -39.93 77.57 27.06
C LEU A 17 -40.27 76.05 27.03
N ARG A 18 -40.07 75.45 25.85
CA ARG A 18 -39.47 74.12 25.53
C ARG A 18 -40.10 72.78 25.99
N ARG A 19 -40.73 72.13 25.01
CA ARG A 19 -40.52 70.77 24.44
C ARG A 19 -39.89 69.65 25.29
N SER A 20 -40.65 68.56 25.49
CA SER A 20 -40.21 67.17 25.19
C SER A 20 -41.40 66.19 25.15
N PRO A 21 -41.60 65.39 24.08
CA PRO A 21 -42.60 64.32 24.04
C PRO A 21 -41.97 62.94 24.38
N TRP A 22 -42.80 61.90 24.27
CA TRP A 22 -42.51 60.49 23.96
C TRP A 22 -42.76 59.47 25.08
N LEU A 23 -43.89 58.76 24.89
CA LEU A 23 -44.32 57.51 25.49
C LEU A 23 -43.19 56.46 25.47
N LYS A 24 -43.00 55.76 26.58
CA LYS A 24 -42.24 54.50 26.64
C LYS A 24 -43.24 53.34 26.55
N SER A 25 -43.21 52.60 25.44
CA SER A 25 -43.79 51.27 25.33
C SER A 25 -42.75 50.22 25.70
N LEU A 26 -43.24 49.21 26.42
CA LEU A 26 -42.58 48.04 26.97
C LEU A 26 -42.08 47.12 25.83
N MET A 27 -40.79 46.77 25.81
CA MET A 27 -40.28 45.64 25.03
C MET A 27 -39.59 44.64 25.96
N LEU A 28 -40.16 43.44 26.02
CA LEU A 28 -39.66 42.27 26.75
C LEU A 28 -38.55 41.63 25.91
N ALA A 29 -37.31 41.67 26.38
CA ALA A 29 -36.19 41.01 25.72
C ALA A 29 -36.11 39.53 26.14
N LEU A 30 -36.44 38.60 25.24
CA LEU A 30 -36.02 37.20 25.36
C LEU A 30 -34.55 37.11 24.95
N ILE A 31 -33.67 36.89 25.93
CA ILE A 31 -32.27 36.53 25.68
C ILE A 31 -32.23 35.02 25.45
N THR A 32 -32.22 34.60 24.18
CA THR A 32 -31.87 33.23 23.80
C THR A 32 -30.36 33.08 23.93
N ALA A 33 -29.90 32.46 25.03
CA ALA A 33 -28.53 32.01 25.16
C ALA A 33 -28.30 30.81 24.21
N CYS A 34 -27.79 31.07 23.01
CA CYS A 34 -27.19 30.03 22.18
C CYS A 34 -25.89 29.59 22.85
N LEU A 35 -25.96 28.57 23.71
CA LEU A 35 -24.79 27.86 24.19
C LEU A 35 -24.22 27.10 22.99
N ALA A 36 -23.22 27.68 22.32
CA ALA A 36 -22.42 26.97 21.34
C ALA A 36 -21.62 25.90 22.10
N ILE A 37 -22.16 24.68 22.16
CA ILE A 37 -21.36 23.52 22.55
C ILE A 37 -20.34 23.36 21.42
N ALA A 38 -19.12 23.85 21.64
CA ALA A 38 -18.00 23.51 20.81
C ALA A 38 -17.80 22.00 20.96
N ILE A 39 -18.31 21.23 20.00
CA ILE A 39 -17.92 19.84 19.84
C ILE A 39 -16.40 19.92 19.64
N PRO A 40 -15.57 19.36 20.54
CA PRO A 40 -14.14 19.34 20.29
C PRO A 40 -13.96 18.70 18.92
N ALA A 41 -13.34 19.41 17.99
CA ALA A 41 -12.90 18.82 16.74
C ALA A 41 -11.98 17.67 17.16
N THR A 42 -12.51 16.44 17.16
CA THR A 42 -11.69 15.25 17.31
C THR A 42 -10.62 15.39 16.25
N ALA A 43 -9.37 15.50 16.67
CA ALA A 43 -8.26 15.57 15.73
C ALA A 43 -8.32 14.26 14.92
N SER A 44 -8.92 14.33 13.73
CA SER A 44 -9.06 13.20 12.83
C SER A 44 -7.76 13.13 12.05
N PHE A 45 -7.08 11.99 12.16
CA PHE A 45 -5.96 11.72 11.29
C PHE A 45 -6.44 11.67 9.84
N GLN A 46 -5.60 12.13 8.92
CA GLN A 46 -5.90 12.06 7.50
C GLN A 46 -5.40 10.73 6.94
N VAL A 47 -6.22 10.07 6.14
CA VAL A 47 -5.84 8.83 5.45
C VAL A 47 -5.74 9.08 3.95
N GLN A 48 -4.66 8.60 3.36
CA GLN A 48 -4.43 8.58 1.91
C GLN A 48 -4.16 7.16 1.46
N VAL A 49 -4.69 6.78 0.30
CA VAL A 49 -4.44 5.48 -0.33
C VAL A 49 -3.78 5.70 -1.68
N THR A 50 -2.65 5.01 -1.90
CA THR A 50 -1.90 5.02 -3.16
C THR A 50 -1.78 3.58 -3.68
N PRO A 51 -1.98 3.34 -4.99
CA PRO A 51 -2.41 4.29 -6.01
C PRO A 51 -3.89 4.71 -5.82
N SER A 52 -4.30 5.82 -6.43
CA SER A 52 -5.67 6.35 -6.32
C SER A 52 -6.72 5.53 -7.10
N SER A 53 -6.28 4.70 -8.04
CA SER A 53 -7.14 3.82 -8.86
C SER A 53 -6.52 2.41 -8.94
N PRO A 54 -6.43 1.71 -7.80
CA PRO A 54 -5.75 0.43 -7.71
C PRO A 54 -6.46 -0.65 -8.51
N GLN A 55 -5.69 -1.62 -8.97
CA GLN A 55 -6.13 -2.82 -9.66
C GLN A 55 -5.67 -4.07 -8.92
N LEU A 56 -6.32 -5.20 -9.18
CA LEU A 56 -5.83 -6.50 -8.70
C LEU A 56 -4.36 -6.71 -9.10
N GLY A 57 -3.56 -7.21 -8.16
CA GLY A 57 -2.10 -7.33 -8.29
C GLY A 57 -1.32 -6.15 -7.71
N ASP A 58 -1.94 -4.98 -7.52
CA ASP A 58 -1.27 -3.83 -6.90
C ASP A 58 -1.11 -4.02 -5.39
N THR A 59 -0.18 -3.25 -4.81
CA THR A 59 -0.13 -3.03 -3.36
C THR A 59 -0.77 -1.69 -3.02
N LEU A 60 -1.72 -1.69 -2.09
CA LEU A 60 -2.26 -0.46 -1.52
C LEU A 60 -1.33 0.05 -0.42
N SER A 61 -0.79 1.25 -0.60
CA SER A 61 -0.09 2.00 0.44
C SER A 61 -1.10 2.90 1.14
N VAL A 62 -1.48 2.52 2.36
CA VAL A 62 -2.42 3.28 3.20
C VAL A 62 -1.61 4.11 4.18
N THR A 63 -1.54 5.43 3.94
CA THR A 63 -0.79 6.36 4.78
C THR A 63 -1.74 7.10 5.72
N LEU A 64 -1.35 7.15 6.98
CA LEU A 64 -1.99 7.93 8.02
C LEU A 64 -1.10 9.13 8.36
N ASN A 65 -1.65 10.34 8.31
CA ASN A 65 -0.98 11.57 8.70
C ASN A 65 -1.64 12.17 9.95
N GLY A 66 -0.85 12.45 10.99
CA GLY A 66 -1.32 13.11 12.20
C GLY A 66 -1.88 12.17 13.27
N ALA A 67 -1.34 10.96 13.42
CA ALA A 67 -1.76 10.01 14.48
C ALA A 67 -1.69 10.66 15.86
N ALA A 68 -2.63 10.41 16.77
CA ALA A 68 -2.45 10.87 18.14
C ALA A 68 -1.22 10.16 18.76
N ASN A 69 -0.14 10.90 19.08
CA ASN A 69 1.04 10.39 19.79
C ASN A 69 0.64 9.99 21.22
N SER A 70 0.00 8.84 21.36
CA SER A 70 -0.67 8.45 22.62
C SER A 70 0.00 7.28 23.32
N GLY A 71 0.98 6.62 22.69
CA GLY A 71 1.77 5.55 23.31
C GLY A 71 0.99 4.29 23.73
N SER A 72 -0.31 4.16 23.42
CA SER A 72 -1.14 3.04 23.91
C SER A 72 -1.33 1.89 22.93
N SER A 73 -1.17 2.09 21.61
CA SER A 73 -1.11 1.02 20.61
C SER A 73 -0.59 1.54 19.25
N ASN A 74 0.06 0.68 18.47
CA ASN A 74 0.53 1.03 17.12
C ASN A 74 -0.67 1.14 16.15
N PRO A 75 -0.68 2.12 15.24
CA PRO A 75 -1.74 2.22 14.23
C PRO A 75 -1.84 0.97 13.36
N SER A 76 -3.06 0.68 12.89
CA SER A 76 -3.35 -0.51 12.09
C SER A 76 -4.45 -0.27 11.06
N VAL A 77 -4.50 -1.15 10.06
CA VAL A 77 -5.60 -1.22 9.09
C VAL A 77 -6.19 -2.62 9.12
N VAL A 78 -7.52 -2.73 9.28
CA VAL A 78 -8.25 -3.98 9.18
C VAL A 78 -9.02 -4.03 7.86
N LEU A 79 -8.86 -5.14 7.14
CA LEU A 79 -9.60 -5.45 5.91
C LEU A 79 -10.03 -6.92 5.98
N ASN A 80 -11.33 -7.19 5.85
CA ASN A 80 -11.91 -8.54 5.87
C ASN A 80 -11.46 -9.36 7.09
N GLY A 81 -11.36 -8.74 8.27
CA GLY A 81 -10.92 -9.38 9.51
C GLY A 81 -9.40 -9.58 9.63
N LYS A 82 -8.63 -9.36 8.56
CA LYS A 82 -7.16 -9.39 8.61
C LYS A 82 -6.63 -8.02 9.03
N THR A 83 -5.74 -8.02 10.03
CA THR A 83 -5.08 -6.81 10.54
C THR A 83 -3.71 -6.65 9.87
N TYR A 84 -3.46 -5.46 9.35
CA TYR A 84 -2.19 -5.03 8.76
C TYR A 84 -1.55 -3.99 9.69
N PRO A 85 -0.31 -4.21 10.17
CA PRO A 85 0.38 -3.22 10.98
C PRO A 85 0.72 -1.99 10.15
N MET A 86 0.64 -0.81 10.76
CA MET A 86 1.23 0.39 10.17
C MET A 86 2.61 0.63 10.74
N PHE A 87 3.57 0.90 9.87
CA PHE A 87 4.94 1.20 10.24
C PHE A 87 5.19 2.71 10.23
N PRO A 88 6.05 3.23 11.12
CA PRO A 88 6.39 4.64 11.13
C PRO A 88 7.13 5.03 9.84
N LEU A 89 6.79 6.21 9.31
CA LEU A 89 7.56 6.91 8.29
C LEU A 89 8.39 8.01 8.98
N SER A 90 8.20 9.28 8.62
CA SER A 90 8.83 10.43 9.25
C SER A 90 7.81 11.26 10.04
N GLY A 91 8.19 11.73 11.23
CA GLY A 91 7.31 12.53 12.08
C GLY A 91 6.10 11.71 12.54
N ASN A 92 4.90 12.27 12.39
CA ASN A 92 3.66 11.66 12.87
C ASN A 92 2.89 10.94 11.75
N ARG A 93 3.62 10.24 10.88
CA ARG A 93 3.12 9.57 9.68
C ARG A 93 3.37 8.08 9.77
N TYR A 94 2.38 7.29 9.39
CA TYR A 94 2.42 5.83 9.41
C TYR A 94 1.93 5.25 8.10
N ARG A 95 2.36 4.05 7.74
CA ARG A 95 1.93 3.35 6.52
C ARG A 95 1.66 1.88 6.77
N ALA A 96 0.51 1.39 6.30
CA ALA A 96 0.29 -0.03 6.06
C ALA A 96 0.43 -0.34 4.56
N LEU A 97 0.89 -1.55 4.26
CA LEU A 97 0.91 -2.11 2.93
C LEU A 97 -0.13 -3.23 2.86
N ILE A 98 -1.04 -3.17 1.90
CA ILE A 98 -2.10 -4.16 1.75
C ILE A 98 -1.98 -4.76 0.34
N PRO A 99 -1.65 -6.05 0.22
CA PRO A 99 -1.55 -6.71 -1.08
C PRO A 99 -2.94 -6.90 -1.71
N THR A 100 -2.97 -6.94 -3.03
CA THR A 100 -4.09 -7.48 -3.80
C THR A 100 -3.56 -8.51 -4.80
N THR A 101 -4.36 -9.54 -5.09
CA THR A 101 -3.91 -10.64 -5.96
C THR A 101 -4.89 -10.88 -7.12
N PRO A 102 -4.47 -11.56 -8.20
CA PRO A 102 -5.37 -12.03 -9.26
C PRO A 102 -6.48 -12.97 -8.80
N LEU A 103 -6.40 -13.52 -7.58
CA LEU A 103 -7.41 -14.40 -7.00
C LEU A 103 -8.41 -13.64 -6.10
N ASP A 104 -8.16 -12.37 -5.80
CA ASP A 104 -9.11 -11.60 -5.02
C ASP A 104 -10.32 -11.21 -5.87
N GLN A 105 -11.44 -10.92 -5.19
CA GLN A 105 -12.56 -10.24 -5.82
C GLN A 105 -12.27 -8.74 -5.98
N ALA A 106 -12.44 -8.23 -7.21
CA ALA A 106 -12.46 -6.79 -7.48
C ALA A 106 -13.74 -6.14 -6.91
N GLY A 107 -13.67 -4.84 -6.60
CA GLY A 107 -14.80 -4.08 -6.11
C GLY A 107 -14.46 -3.14 -4.96
N THR A 108 -15.52 -2.67 -4.33
CA THR A 108 -15.47 -1.78 -3.16
C THR A 108 -14.93 -2.52 -1.94
N ARG A 109 -13.84 -2.04 -1.35
CA ARG A 109 -13.27 -2.54 -0.09
C ARG A 109 -13.43 -1.48 1.00
N GLN A 110 -13.89 -1.90 2.18
CA GLN A 110 -13.93 -1.04 3.36
C GLN A 110 -12.69 -1.29 4.22
N LEU A 111 -11.87 -0.26 4.38
CA LEU A 111 -10.69 -0.28 5.24
C LEU A 111 -11.06 0.37 6.57
N GLN A 112 -10.81 -0.34 7.67
CA GLN A 112 -10.97 0.18 9.02
C GLN A 112 -9.59 0.60 9.55
N ILE A 113 -9.35 1.89 9.70
CA ILE A 113 -8.07 2.43 10.15
C ILE A 113 -8.20 2.87 11.60
N SER A 114 -7.24 2.46 12.42
CA SER A 114 -7.12 2.88 13.82
C SER A 114 -5.76 3.54 14.05
N ASP A 115 -5.74 4.69 14.72
CA ASP A 115 -4.50 5.30 15.24
C ASP A 115 -4.15 4.84 16.66
N GLY A 116 -4.89 3.86 17.18
CA GLY A 116 -4.79 3.35 18.54
C GLY A 116 -5.73 4.02 19.55
N THR A 117 -6.31 5.17 19.20
CA THR A 117 -7.28 5.89 20.05
C THR A 117 -8.60 6.14 19.34
N GLN A 118 -8.55 6.45 18.06
CA GLN A 118 -9.67 6.74 17.19
C GLN A 118 -9.67 5.77 16.02
N GLN A 119 -10.87 5.49 15.51
CA GLN A 119 -11.07 4.64 14.35
C GLN A 119 -11.88 5.38 13.29
N GLN A 120 -11.52 5.19 12.03
CA GLN A 120 -12.32 5.64 10.89
C GLN A 120 -12.38 4.55 9.82
N SER A 121 -13.47 4.55 9.06
CA SER A 121 -13.62 3.68 7.89
C SER A 121 -13.53 4.49 6.62
N ILE A 122 -12.70 4.04 5.68
CA ILE A 122 -12.67 4.59 4.32
C ILE A 122 -13.03 3.48 3.33
N THR A 123 -13.43 3.91 2.14
CA THR A 123 -13.75 3.01 1.04
C THR A 123 -12.73 3.17 -0.06
N VAL A 124 -12.26 2.05 -0.61
CA VAL A 124 -11.34 1.99 -1.76
C VAL A 124 -11.98 1.14 -2.85
N GLN A 125 -12.07 1.67 -4.05
CA GLN A 125 -12.49 0.90 -5.22
C GLN A 125 -11.26 0.20 -5.82
N VAL A 126 -11.17 -1.12 -5.69
CA VAL A 126 -10.15 -1.92 -6.38
C VAL A 126 -10.74 -2.41 -7.69
N ARG A 127 -10.16 -1.97 -8.81
CA ARG A 127 -10.59 -2.38 -10.14
C ARG A 127 -10.09 -3.78 -10.46
N ASP A 128 -10.82 -4.44 -11.36
CA ASP A 128 -10.34 -5.66 -11.96
C ASP A 128 -9.15 -5.37 -12.91
N ARG A 129 -8.37 -6.41 -13.21
CA ARG A 129 -7.25 -6.38 -14.16
C ARG A 129 -7.31 -7.63 -15.04
N SER A 130 -7.19 -7.43 -16.35
CA SER A 130 -7.08 -8.57 -17.27
C SER A 130 -5.70 -9.23 -17.13
N PHE A 131 -5.71 -10.53 -16.83
CA PHE A 131 -4.51 -11.35 -16.74
C PHE A 131 -4.48 -12.35 -17.91
N PRO A 132 -3.43 -12.35 -18.75
CA PRO A 132 -3.37 -13.28 -19.88
C PRO A 132 -3.27 -14.72 -19.41
N THR A 133 -3.63 -15.65 -20.29
CA THR A 133 -3.39 -17.08 -20.09
C THR A 133 -2.13 -17.54 -20.82
N GLN A 134 -1.50 -18.60 -20.31
CA GLN A 134 -0.35 -19.25 -20.93
C GLN A 134 -0.46 -20.76 -20.73
N SER A 135 -0.15 -21.54 -21.76
CA SER A 135 -0.03 -22.99 -21.65
C SER A 135 1.43 -23.40 -21.50
N ILE A 136 1.71 -24.21 -20.49
CA ILE A 136 3.02 -24.81 -20.25
C ILE A 136 2.88 -26.33 -20.41
N TRP A 137 3.84 -26.91 -21.12
CA TRP A 137 3.95 -28.34 -21.32
C TRP A 137 5.18 -28.83 -20.56
N LEU A 138 4.95 -29.63 -19.54
CA LEU A 138 6.00 -30.20 -18.69
C LEU A 138 6.23 -31.66 -19.10
N SER A 139 7.47 -32.14 -18.98
CA SER A 139 7.74 -33.57 -19.09
C SER A 139 7.05 -34.34 -17.95
N GLU A 140 6.90 -35.65 -18.10
CA GLU A 140 6.34 -36.51 -17.05
C GLU A 140 7.16 -36.39 -15.74
N GLU A 141 8.49 -36.36 -15.86
CA GLU A 141 9.41 -36.13 -14.75
C GLU A 141 9.11 -34.80 -14.04
N GLN A 142 9.07 -33.68 -14.77
CA GLN A 142 8.81 -32.36 -14.19
C GLN A 142 7.41 -32.25 -13.57
N ASN A 143 6.42 -32.89 -14.18
CA ASN A 143 5.03 -32.86 -13.70
C ASN A 143 4.81 -33.76 -12.47
N SER A 144 5.77 -34.63 -12.14
CA SER A 144 5.73 -35.50 -10.96
C SER A 144 6.44 -34.93 -9.74
N ILE A 145 7.15 -33.81 -9.88
CA ILE A 145 7.80 -33.13 -8.76
C ILE A 145 6.73 -32.35 -7.98
N GLU A 146 6.49 -32.76 -6.73
CA GLU A 146 5.54 -32.12 -5.83
C GLU A 146 6.19 -31.09 -4.89
N GLY A 147 7.53 -31.07 -4.82
CA GLY A 147 8.31 -30.32 -3.84
C GLY A 147 8.47 -31.07 -2.52
N THR A 148 9.23 -30.50 -1.59
CA THR A 148 9.47 -31.11 -0.27
C THR A 148 8.83 -30.28 0.83
N ASP A 149 8.39 -30.93 1.91
CA ASP A 149 7.91 -30.23 3.13
C ASP A 149 8.96 -29.24 3.64
N PHE A 150 10.24 -29.63 3.58
CA PHE A 150 11.35 -28.76 3.95
C PHE A 150 11.40 -27.47 3.11
N GLU A 151 11.26 -27.58 1.80
CA GLU A 151 11.20 -26.44 0.89
C GLU A 151 10.01 -25.53 1.23
N PHE A 152 8.81 -26.11 1.38
CA PHE A 152 7.60 -25.35 1.69
C PHE A 152 7.69 -24.63 3.03
N ASP A 153 8.08 -25.32 4.10
CA ASP A 153 8.23 -24.75 5.44
C ASP A 153 9.21 -23.57 5.44
N ARG A 154 10.35 -23.70 4.74
CA ARG A 154 11.35 -22.64 4.65
C ARG A 154 10.84 -21.43 3.87
N VAL A 155 10.17 -21.66 2.75
CA VAL A 155 9.61 -20.59 1.90
C VAL A 155 8.46 -19.87 2.60
N ASP A 156 7.58 -20.59 3.30
CA ASP A 156 6.45 -20.02 4.03
C ASP A 156 6.92 -19.23 5.25
N ALA A 157 7.87 -19.76 6.02
CA ALA A 157 8.51 -19.02 7.12
C ALA A 157 9.17 -17.73 6.63
N PHE A 158 9.86 -17.77 5.48
CA PHE A 158 10.45 -16.59 4.85
C PHE A 158 9.39 -15.55 4.43
N LYS A 159 8.31 -15.98 3.77
CA LYS A 159 7.23 -15.08 3.32
C LYS A 159 6.45 -14.46 4.48
N ALA A 160 6.41 -15.13 5.62
CA ALA A 160 5.72 -14.66 6.83
C ALA A 160 6.49 -13.61 7.64
N LEU A 161 7.75 -13.29 7.28
CA LEU A 161 8.56 -12.30 8.00
C LEU A 161 7.91 -10.92 8.00
N VAL A 162 7.89 -10.27 9.17
CA VAL A 162 7.42 -8.88 9.35
C VAL A 162 8.41 -8.11 10.22
N THR A 163 9.59 -7.84 9.66
CA THR A 163 10.64 -7.04 10.30
C THR A 163 10.25 -5.57 10.33
N PRO A 164 10.18 -4.86 11.48
CA PRO A 164 9.69 -3.47 11.52
C PRO A 164 10.54 -2.46 10.74
N GLU A 165 11.85 -2.70 10.66
CA GLU A 165 12.81 -1.82 9.99
C GLU A 165 12.63 -1.84 8.48
N LYS A 166 12.60 -0.67 7.84
CA LYS A 166 12.57 -0.54 6.37
C LYS A 166 14.00 -0.54 5.81
N TYR A 167 14.30 -1.45 4.88
CA TYR A 167 15.63 -1.55 4.26
C TYR A 167 15.73 -0.98 2.83
N TRP A 168 14.60 -0.69 2.18
CA TRP A 168 14.61 -0.06 0.85
C TRP A 168 14.57 1.47 0.93
N ASN A 169 15.02 2.11 -0.15
CA ASN A 169 14.95 3.56 -0.34
C ASN A 169 14.58 3.86 -1.79
N GLY A 170 13.42 4.46 -2.01
CA GLY A 170 12.89 4.73 -3.34
C GLY A 170 12.41 3.48 -4.09
N PRO A 171 12.20 3.59 -5.41
CA PRO A 171 11.75 2.49 -6.25
C PRO A 171 12.77 1.34 -6.31
N PHE A 172 12.25 0.13 -6.49
CA PHE A 172 13.08 -1.06 -6.63
C PHE A 172 13.77 -1.07 -8.01
N LEU A 173 14.99 -1.60 -8.05
CA LEU A 173 15.71 -1.83 -9.28
C LEU A 173 15.19 -3.07 -10.01
N ARG A 174 15.53 -3.17 -11.29
CA ARG A 174 15.40 -4.42 -12.05
C ARG A 174 16.46 -5.41 -11.54
N PRO A 175 16.12 -6.68 -11.26
CA PRO A 175 17.09 -7.64 -10.75
C PRO A 175 17.91 -8.35 -11.85
N SER A 176 17.54 -8.21 -13.13
CA SER A 176 18.23 -8.82 -14.28
C SER A 176 18.07 -7.95 -15.54
N GLU A 177 19.15 -7.76 -16.29
CA GLU A 177 19.13 -7.03 -17.57
C GLU A 177 18.48 -7.84 -18.72
N GLY A 178 18.13 -9.12 -18.49
CA GLY A 178 17.43 -9.96 -19.46
C GLY A 178 16.05 -9.44 -19.84
N GLU A 179 15.51 -9.85 -20.98
CA GLU A 179 14.18 -9.44 -21.44
C GLU A 179 13.06 -10.02 -20.55
N VAL A 180 11.94 -9.30 -20.38
CA VAL A 180 10.79 -9.87 -19.67
C VAL A 180 10.15 -10.93 -20.55
N SER A 181 10.24 -12.20 -20.16
CA SER A 181 9.63 -13.32 -20.89
C SER A 181 8.21 -13.61 -20.42
N THR A 182 7.96 -13.52 -19.12
CA THR A 182 6.64 -13.74 -18.52
C THR A 182 6.33 -12.66 -17.50
N ILE A 183 5.16 -12.05 -17.59
CA ILE A 183 4.70 -11.03 -16.64
C ILE A 183 4.02 -11.66 -15.42
N TYR A 184 3.85 -10.85 -14.38
CA TYR A 184 3.06 -11.20 -13.20
C TYR A 184 1.59 -11.47 -13.55
N GLY A 185 0.99 -12.41 -12.81
CA GLY A 185 -0.44 -12.66 -12.81
C GLY A 185 -0.94 -13.56 -13.95
N ILE A 186 -0.06 -13.98 -14.86
CA ILE A 186 -0.41 -14.94 -15.93
C ILE A 186 -1.12 -16.16 -15.34
N ARG A 187 -2.29 -16.49 -15.89
CA ARG A 187 -3.06 -17.68 -15.53
C ARG A 187 -2.56 -18.86 -16.36
N ARG A 188 -2.25 -19.99 -15.73
CA ARG A 188 -1.60 -21.10 -16.43
C ARG A 188 -2.52 -22.28 -16.69
N TYR A 189 -2.32 -22.88 -17.85
CA TYR A 189 -2.70 -24.26 -18.14
C TYR A 189 -1.43 -25.11 -18.06
N TYR A 190 -1.47 -26.22 -17.32
CA TYR A 190 -0.40 -27.21 -17.31
C TYR A 190 -0.91 -28.47 -17.99
N ASN A 191 -0.24 -28.90 -19.05
CA ASN A 191 -0.60 -30.10 -19.81
C ASN A 191 -2.08 -30.15 -20.25
N GLY A 192 -2.68 -28.99 -20.50
CA GLY A 192 -4.09 -28.85 -20.93
C GLY A 192 -5.08 -28.56 -19.80
N GLU A 193 -4.68 -28.65 -18.54
CA GLU A 193 -5.54 -28.42 -17.37
C GLU A 193 -5.37 -27.01 -16.81
N PHE A 194 -6.47 -26.31 -16.53
CA PHE A 194 -6.42 -24.96 -15.98
C PHE A 194 -6.12 -24.99 -14.48
N ALA A 195 -5.12 -24.23 -14.05
CA ALA A 195 -4.79 -24.11 -12.64
C ALA A 195 -5.64 -22.99 -11.98
N GLU A 196 -6.77 -23.38 -11.40
CA GLU A 196 -7.79 -22.46 -10.84
C GLU A 196 -7.27 -21.59 -9.69
N ASP A 197 -6.41 -22.13 -8.83
CA ASP A 197 -5.86 -21.41 -7.67
C ASP A 197 -4.42 -20.91 -7.89
N TYR A 198 -3.99 -20.88 -9.15
CA TYR A 198 -2.64 -20.47 -9.53
C TYR A 198 -2.63 -19.27 -10.48
N TYR A 199 -1.63 -18.44 -10.28
CA TYR A 199 -1.18 -17.43 -11.22
C TYR A 199 0.34 -17.31 -11.09
N HIS A 200 0.98 -16.76 -12.11
CA HIS A 200 2.41 -16.50 -12.08
C HIS A 200 2.77 -15.44 -11.04
N ARG A 201 3.44 -15.84 -9.95
CA ARG A 201 3.67 -15.03 -8.73
C ARG A 201 4.86 -14.07 -8.82
N GLY A 202 5.32 -13.75 -10.03
CA GLY A 202 6.50 -12.93 -10.24
C GLY A 202 6.67 -12.49 -11.68
N VAL A 203 7.86 -12.00 -12.01
CA VAL A 203 8.26 -11.63 -13.36
C VAL A 203 9.46 -12.48 -13.76
N ASP A 204 9.38 -13.08 -14.94
CA ASP A 204 10.46 -13.87 -15.50
C ASP A 204 11.33 -13.00 -16.42
N TYR A 205 12.65 -13.15 -16.29
CA TYR A 205 13.65 -12.47 -17.11
C TYR A 205 14.49 -13.51 -17.84
N ALA A 206 14.34 -13.59 -19.16
CA ALA A 206 15.15 -14.47 -19.99
C ALA A 206 16.57 -13.91 -20.15
N ALA A 207 17.56 -14.70 -19.73
CA ALA A 207 18.98 -14.36 -19.85
C ALA A 207 19.83 -15.64 -19.83
N GLY A 208 21.04 -15.58 -20.39
CA GLY A 208 21.94 -16.73 -20.40
C GLY A 208 22.35 -17.18 -19.00
N THR A 209 22.57 -18.48 -18.80
CA THR A 209 23.07 -19.04 -17.54
C THR A 209 24.31 -18.28 -17.04
N GLY A 210 24.31 -17.94 -15.75
CA GLY A 210 25.37 -17.19 -15.09
C GLY A 210 25.24 -15.67 -15.19
N SER A 211 24.31 -15.14 -16.00
CA SER A 211 24.04 -13.70 -16.06
C SER A 211 23.77 -13.14 -14.65
N PRO A 212 24.32 -11.97 -14.27
CA PRO A 212 24.18 -11.46 -12.91
C PRO A 212 22.73 -11.24 -12.49
N VAL A 213 22.40 -11.70 -11.30
CA VAL A 213 21.16 -11.35 -10.59
C VAL A 213 21.52 -10.38 -9.47
N VAL A 214 20.83 -9.25 -9.39
CA VAL A 214 21.08 -8.22 -8.37
C VAL A 214 19.91 -8.04 -7.43
N ALA A 215 20.18 -7.63 -6.18
CA ALA A 215 19.17 -7.26 -5.22
C ALA A 215 18.41 -6.00 -5.70
N PRO A 216 17.07 -6.02 -5.83
CA PRO A 216 16.31 -4.88 -6.34
C PRO A 216 16.25 -3.73 -5.33
N ALA A 217 16.41 -4.03 -4.04
CA ALA A 217 16.47 -3.04 -2.96
C ALA A 217 17.39 -3.56 -1.84
N GLY A 218 17.67 -2.69 -0.86
CA GLY A 218 18.37 -3.10 0.35
C GLY A 218 17.54 -4.08 1.18
N GLY A 219 18.19 -4.98 1.91
CA GLY A 219 17.52 -5.98 2.74
C GLY A 219 18.47 -6.97 3.39
N ARG A 220 17.91 -7.90 4.13
CA ARG A 220 18.62 -9.02 4.75
C ARG A 220 18.33 -10.29 3.97
N VAL A 221 19.35 -11.05 3.58
CA VAL A 221 19.16 -12.38 3.01
C VAL A 221 18.58 -13.27 4.11
N ALA A 222 17.34 -13.70 3.95
CA ALA A 222 16.59 -14.45 4.96
C ALA A 222 16.27 -15.88 4.53
N LEU A 223 16.56 -16.21 3.26
CA LEU A 223 16.43 -17.55 2.72
C LEU A 223 17.56 -17.81 1.73
N VAL A 224 18.27 -18.92 1.91
CA VAL A 224 19.08 -19.56 0.88
C VAL A 224 18.63 -21.01 0.78
N GLY A 225 18.08 -21.36 -0.38
CA GLY A 225 17.67 -22.72 -0.72
C GLY A 225 18.60 -23.30 -1.77
N LEU A 226 18.97 -24.56 -1.63
CA LEU A 226 19.76 -25.29 -2.63
C LEU A 226 18.96 -26.48 -3.12
N GLU A 227 18.97 -26.70 -4.43
CA GLU A 227 18.32 -27.87 -5.06
C GLU A 227 18.84 -29.17 -4.44
N SER A 228 20.15 -29.25 -4.20
CA SER A 228 20.81 -30.39 -3.54
C SER A 228 20.39 -30.61 -2.08
N GLN A 229 19.62 -29.69 -1.49
CA GLN A 229 19.10 -29.76 -0.12
C GLN A 229 17.57 -29.92 -0.08
N GLY A 230 16.93 -30.21 -1.22
CA GLY A 230 15.49 -30.46 -1.30
C GLY A 230 14.65 -29.28 -1.79
N PHE A 231 15.26 -28.21 -2.32
CA PHE A 231 14.52 -27.17 -3.05
C PHE A 231 14.24 -27.64 -4.49
N GLU A 232 13.34 -28.60 -4.65
CA GLU A 232 13.08 -29.28 -5.92
C GLU A 232 12.22 -28.42 -6.87
N LEU A 233 11.31 -27.61 -6.35
CA LEU A 233 10.46 -26.75 -7.18
C LEU A 233 11.17 -25.46 -7.59
N HIS A 234 11.67 -24.72 -6.60
CA HIS A 234 12.29 -23.41 -6.83
C HIS A 234 13.75 -23.55 -7.29
N GLY A 235 14.40 -24.69 -7.06
CA GLY A 235 15.83 -24.85 -7.31
C GLY A 235 16.66 -23.98 -6.36
N ASN A 236 17.84 -23.57 -6.82
CA ASN A 236 18.68 -22.66 -6.03
C ASN A 236 17.97 -21.30 -5.88
N THR A 237 17.80 -20.89 -4.64
CA THR A 237 16.88 -19.82 -4.25
C THR A 237 17.56 -18.84 -3.31
N VAL A 238 17.36 -17.54 -3.56
CA VAL A 238 17.69 -16.47 -2.62
C VAL A 238 16.40 -15.73 -2.26
N GLY A 239 16.16 -15.53 -0.97
CA GLY A 239 15.10 -14.68 -0.46
C GLY A 239 15.66 -13.52 0.35
N ILE A 240 15.19 -12.30 0.06
CA ILE A 240 15.58 -11.07 0.74
C ILE A 240 14.37 -10.50 1.49
N ASP A 241 14.53 -10.30 2.80
CA ASP A 241 13.63 -9.51 3.63
C ASP A 241 13.99 -8.02 3.50
N HIS A 242 13.08 -7.24 2.90
CA HIS A 242 13.22 -5.79 2.76
C HIS A 242 12.62 -5.04 3.95
N GLY A 243 11.97 -5.75 4.87
CA GLY A 243 11.28 -5.18 6.01
C GLY A 243 9.80 -4.92 5.75
N GLN A 244 9.08 -4.55 6.79
CA GLN A 244 7.65 -4.19 6.80
C GLN A 244 6.73 -5.22 6.13
N GLY A 245 7.11 -6.50 6.16
CA GLY A 245 6.37 -7.57 5.49
C GLY A 245 6.65 -7.70 3.99
N VAL A 246 7.66 -7.01 3.46
CA VAL A 246 8.03 -7.00 2.05
C VAL A 246 9.21 -7.92 1.82
N THR A 247 9.06 -8.92 0.96
CA THR A 247 10.12 -9.87 0.63
C THR A 247 10.25 -10.12 -0.87
N SER A 248 11.47 -10.29 -1.36
CA SER A 248 11.75 -10.70 -2.74
C SER A 248 12.34 -12.11 -2.77
N ILE A 249 11.87 -12.96 -3.69
CA ILE A 249 12.44 -14.29 -3.94
C ILE A 249 13.01 -14.37 -5.36
N PHE A 250 14.18 -14.99 -5.51
CA PHE A 250 14.89 -15.21 -6.76
C PHE A 250 15.19 -16.69 -6.87
N ILE A 251 14.66 -17.34 -7.90
CA ILE A 251 14.68 -18.80 -8.01
C ILE A 251 15.28 -19.24 -9.35
N HIS A 252 15.44 -20.56 -9.51
CA HIS A 252 16.09 -21.20 -10.65
C HIS A 252 17.57 -20.82 -10.82
N LEU A 253 18.24 -20.32 -9.78
CA LEU A 253 19.60 -19.78 -9.91
C LEU A 253 20.63 -20.87 -10.29
N SER A 254 21.67 -20.49 -11.02
CA SER A 254 22.81 -21.38 -11.31
C SER A 254 23.86 -21.36 -10.19
N ARG A 255 23.96 -20.22 -9.51
CA ARG A 255 24.86 -20.02 -8.36
C ARG A 255 24.27 -18.98 -7.42
N ILE A 256 24.71 -19.03 -6.18
CA ILE A 256 24.35 -18.09 -5.11
C ILE A 256 25.63 -17.44 -4.60
N ASP A 257 25.67 -16.10 -4.59
CA ASP A 257 26.86 -15.31 -4.24
C ASP A 257 26.75 -14.68 -2.83
N VAL A 258 25.72 -15.04 -2.06
CA VAL A 258 25.39 -14.53 -0.71
C VAL A 258 24.99 -15.67 0.24
N LYS A 259 24.91 -15.37 1.55
CA LYS A 259 24.48 -16.32 2.59
C LYS A 259 23.39 -15.73 3.47
N GLU A 260 22.59 -16.59 4.11
CA GLU A 260 21.60 -16.13 5.09
C GLU A 260 22.25 -15.27 6.18
N GLY A 261 21.57 -14.17 6.53
CA GLY A 261 22.04 -13.15 7.46
C GLY A 261 22.79 -11.99 6.81
N ASP A 262 23.27 -12.12 5.57
CA ASP A 262 23.96 -11.03 4.88
C ASP A 262 23.03 -9.82 4.67
N MET A 263 23.56 -8.61 4.88
CA MET A 263 22.89 -7.38 4.48
C MET A 263 23.33 -7.02 3.07
N VAL A 264 22.36 -6.84 2.17
CA VAL A 264 22.60 -6.48 0.77
C VAL A 264 22.10 -5.07 0.49
N LYS A 265 22.72 -4.41 -0.49
CA LYS A 265 22.29 -3.10 -1.00
C LYS A 265 21.62 -3.27 -2.37
N ALA A 266 20.79 -2.30 -2.75
CA ALA A 266 20.25 -2.24 -4.10
C ALA A 266 21.38 -2.30 -5.14
N GLY A 267 21.23 -3.18 -6.15
CA GLY A 267 22.20 -3.39 -7.23
C GLY A 267 23.37 -4.32 -6.88
N GLN A 268 23.47 -4.80 -5.64
CA GLN A 268 24.47 -5.80 -5.29
C GLN A 268 24.17 -7.14 -5.97
N VAL A 269 25.16 -7.76 -6.59
CA VAL A 269 25.05 -9.12 -7.16
C VAL A 269 24.83 -10.13 -6.04
N ILE A 270 23.81 -10.98 -6.20
CA ILE A 270 23.41 -12.01 -5.24
C ILE A 270 23.48 -13.43 -5.81
N GLY A 271 23.70 -13.56 -7.11
CA GLY A 271 23.80 -14.85 -7.77
C GLY A 271 23.82 -14.74 -9.29
N GLY A 272 23.57 -15.85 -9.96
CA GLY A 272 23.49 -15.95 -11.40
C GLY A 272 22.24 -16.64 -11.89
N VAL A 273 21.69 -16.15 -13.00
CA VAL A 273 20.57 -16.78 -13.74
C VAL A 273 20.88 -18.25 -14.01
N GLY A 274 19.90 -19.14 -13.91
CA GLY A 274 20.08 -20.56 -14.18
C GLY A 274 18.80 -21.22 -14.63
N SER A 275 18.72 -22.53 -14.42
CA SER A 275 17.56 -23.34 -14.74
C SER A 275 17.43 -24.54 -13.78
N THR A 276 17.77 -24.34 -12.50
CA THR A 276 17.57 -25.35 -11.45
C THR A 276 16.11 -25.41 -11.01
N GLY A 277 15.67 -26.52 -10.40
CA GLY A 277 14.28 -26.80 -10.08
C GLY A 277 13.40 -26.96 -11.32
N ILE A 278 12.11 -26.65 -11.21
CA ILE A 278 11.19 -26.73 -12.36
C ILE A 278 11.33 -25.49 -13.24
N SER A 279 12.09 -25.64 -14.32
CA SER A 279 12.29 -24.60 -15.34
C SER A 279 12.32 -25.20 -16.75
N THR A 280 11.85 -24.44 -17.75
CA THR A 280 11.90 -24.83 -19.17
C THR A 280 13.14 -24.28 -19.90
N GLY A 281 13.98 -23.49 -19.22
CA GLY A 281 15.23 -22.96 -19.75
C GLY A 281 15.79 -21.81 -18.91
N PRO A 282 17.00 -21.30 -19.23
CA PRO A 282 17.64 -20.26 -18.42
C PRO A 282 16.82 -18.97 -18.30
N HIS A 283 16.37 -18.68 -17.08
CA HIS A 283 15.69 -17.43 -16.74
C HIS A 283 15.81 -17.14 -15.25
N LEU A 284 15.62 -15.87 -14.87
CA LEU A 284 15.37 -15.49 -13.49
C LEU A 284 13.86 -15.36 -13.30
N HIS A 285 13.29 -16.07 -12.33
CA HIS A 285 12.00 -15.72 -11.78
C HIS A 285 12.19 -14.85 -10.53
N TRP A 286 11.61 -13.65 -10.54
CA TRP A 286 11.58 -12.74 -9.39
C TRP A 286 10.14 -12.54 -8.88
N GLY A 287 9.86 -13.06 -7.69
CA GLY A 287 8.62 -12.81 -6.97
C GLY A 287 8.78 -11.71 -5.93
N LEU A 288 7.78 -10.85 -5.80
CA LEU A 288 7.69 -9.85 -4.74
C LEU A 288 6.44 -10.15 -3.89
N TYR A 289 6.62 -10.19 -2.58
CA TYR A 289 5.57 -10.51 -1.63
C TYR A 289 5.37 -9.37 -0.64
N VAL A 290 4.12 -9.12 -0.28
CA VAL A 290 3.71 -8.21 0.79
C VAL A 290 2.80 -8.99 1.72
N HIS A 291 3.21 -9.16 2.97
CA HIS A 291 2.50 -9.97 3.97
C HIS A 291 2.11 -11.36 3.45
N ALA A 292 3.13 -12.07 2.93
CA ALA A 292 3.06 -13.40 2.32
C ALA A 292 2.24 -13.54 1.03
N GLN A 293 1.64 -12.46 0.51
CA GLN A 293 0.89 -12.49 -0.75
C GLN A 293 1.74 -11.93 -1.88
N ALA A 294 1.77 -12.63 -3.02
CA ALA A 294 2.49 -12.15 -4.19
C ALA A 294 1.78 -10.93 -4.77
N VAL A 295 2.55 -9.94 -5.18
CA VAL A 295 2.08 -8.70 -5.80
C VAL A 295 2.86 -8.44 -7.09
N ASP A 296 2.32 -7.61 -7.97
CA ASP A 296 3.03 -7.20 -9.17
C ASP A 296 4.29 -6.39 -8.79
N PRO A 297 5.51 -6.84 -9.16
CA PRO A 297 6.72 -6.10 -8.87
C PRO A 297 6.89 -4.83 -9.72
N VAL A 298 6.14 -4.67 -10.82
CA VAL A 298 6.33 -3.57 -11.77
C VAL A 298 6.04 -2.19 -11.15
N PRO A 299 4.90 -1.95 -10.45
CA PRO A 299 4.65 -0.67 -9.79
C PRO A 299 5.71 -0.28 -8.76
N TRP A 300 6.27 -1.26 -8.04
CA TRP A 300 7.34 -1.04 -7.05
C TRP A 300 8.63 -0.50 -7.68
N ARG A 301 8.84 -0.75 -8.98
CA ARG A 301 10.01 -0.26 -9.72
C ARG A 301 9.82 1.09 -10.39
N SER A 302 8.61 1.38 -10.88
CA SER A 302 8.36 2.59 -11.69
C SER A 302 8.05 3.81 -10.82
N VAL A 303 7.14 3.64 -9.85
CA VAL A 303 6.65 4.71 -8.99
C VAL A 303 7.01 4.49 -7.52
N GLY A 304 7.28 3.24 -7.12
CA GLY A 304 7.48 2.85 -5.73
C GLY A 304 6.15 2.71 -4.98
N VAL A 305 6.22 2.55 -3.66
CA VAL A 305 5.05 2.43 -2.76
C VAL A 305 5.07 3.46 -1.62
N GLU A 306 5.88 4.49 -1.78
CA GLU A 306 5.98 5.61 -0.83
C GLU A 306 4.91 6.68 -1.10
#